data_AF-A0A963UJF8-F1
#
_entry.id   AF-A0A963UJF8-F1
#
_cell.length_a   1.000
_cell.length_b   1.000
_cell.length_c   1.000
_cell.angle_alpha   90.00
_cell.angle_beta   90.00
_cell.angle_gamma   90.00
#
_symmetry.space_group_name_H-M   'P 1'
#
loop_
_entity.id
_entity.type
_entity.pdbx_description
1 polymer ?
#
loop_
_entity_poly.entity_id
_entity_poly.type
_entity_poly.pdbx_seq_one_letter_code
_entity_poly.pdbx_strand_id
1 'polypeptide(L)'
;MADLHFPRATRAHAERRHALAPHADDAFRDFSKAVFAEGALDTRTKQLIAVAVAHVTQCPWCIEGHVKAAKREGASSEQIMEAIWVAAEMRAGAAFAHSVKALELLEDDATG
;
A
#
# COMPACT_ATOMS: atom_id res chain seq x y z
N MET A 1 -7.38 -1.33 -23.27
CA MET A 1 -7.49 -1.94 -21.93
C MET A 1 -8.86 -1.57 -21.40
N ALA A 2 -9.69 -2.56 -21.07
CA ALA A 2 -11.04 -2.30 -20.59
C ALA A 2 -10.99 -1.33 -19.41
N ASP A 3 -11.84 -0.31 -19.45
CA ASP A 3 -12.00 0.69 -18.42
C ASP A 3 -12.47 -0.04 -17.15
N LEU A 4 -11.52 -0.39 -16.27
CA LEU A 4 -11.82 -1.01 -14.97
C LEU A 4 -12.61 0.01 -14.16
N HIS A 5 -13.93 -0.09 -14.26
CA HIS A 5 -14.84 0.77 -13.51
C HIS A 5 -14.80 0.38 -12.04
N PHE A 6 -13.89 1.00 -11.30
CA PHE A 6 -13.85 0.95 -9.86
C PHE A 6 -14.82 1.99 -9.30
N PRO A 7 -15.96 1.59 -8.71
CA PRO A 7 -16.93 2.53 -8.20
C PRO A 7 -16.33 3.34 -7.05
N ARG A 8 -16.77 4.59 -6.90
CA ARG A 8 -16.46 5.37 -5.71
C ARG A 8 -17.17 4.73 -4.51
N ALA A 9 -16.44 4.57 -3.41
CA ALA A 9 -17.04 4.11 -2.17
C ALA A 9 -18.15 5.08 -1.73
N THR A 10 -19.29 4.52 -1.33
CA THR A 10 -20.45 5.29 -0.84
C THR A 10 -20.81 4.79 0.55
N ARG A 11 -21.66 5.54 1.25
CA ARG A 11 -22.22 5.12 2.53
C ARG A 11 -22.97 3.78 2.41
N ALA A 12 -23.78 3.61 1.36
CA ALA A 12 -24.51 2.37 1.10
C ALA A 12 -23.57 1.17 0.92
N HIS A 13 -22.43 1.35 0.25
CA HIS A 13 -21.40 0.31 0.15
C HIS A 13 -20.85 -0.08 1.53
N ALA A 14 -20.60 0.88 2.40
CA ALA A 14 -20.10 0.63 3.75
C ALA A 14 -21.13 -0.09 4.64
N GLU A 15 -22.39 0.36 4.60
CA GLU A 15 -23.51 -0.27 5.33
C GLU A 15 -23.74 -1.71 4.83
N ARG A 16 -23.71 -1.93 3.51
CA ARG A 16 -23.87 -3.27 2.94
C ARG A 16 -22.72 -4.20 3.32
N ARG A 17 -21.47 -3.72 3.30
CA ARG A 17 -20.31 -4.51 3.73
C ARG A 17 -20.44 -4.94 5.19
N HIS A 18 -20.80 -4.00 6.08
CA HIS A 18 -21.01 -4.32 7.49
C HIS A 18 -22.17 -5.32 7.67
N ALA A 19 -23.32 -5.10 7.02
CA ALA A 19 -24.47 -6.00 7.12
C ALA A 19 -24.16 -7.44 6.66
N LEU A 20 -23.26 -7.62 5.69
CA LEU A 20 -22.86 -8.94 5.19
C LEU A 20 -21.84 -9.65 6.09
N ALA A 21 -21.03 -8.91 6.85
CA ALA A 21 -19.96 -9.47 7.70
C ALA A 21 -19.64 -8.56 8.90
N PRO A 22 -20.55 -8.41 9.87
CA PRO A 22 -20.47 -7.35 10.88
C PRO A 22 -19.24 -7.48 11.78
N HIS A 23 -19.01 -8.69 12.33
CA HIS A 23 -17.89 -8.93 13.23
C HIS A 23 -16.52 -8.72 12.57
N ALA A 24 -16.39 -9.10 11.30
CA ALA A 24 -15.14 -8.90 10.56
C ALA A 24 -14.92 -7.42 10.20
N ASP A 25 -15.97 -6.70 9.78
CA ASP A 25 -15.88 -5.27 9.47
C ASP A 25 -15.57 -4.45 10.74
N ASP A 26 -16.18 -4.77 11.88
CA ASP A 26 -15.91 -4.12 13.17
C ASP A 26 -14.47 -4.34 13.62
N ALA A 27 -14.01 -5.60 13.63
CA ALA A 27 -12.64 -5.95 14.00
C ALA A 27 -11.62 -5.24 13.08
N PHE A 28 -11.88 -5.18 11.78
CA PHE A 28 -11.01 -4.47 10.85
C PHE A 28 -10.99 -2.96 11.10
N ARG A 29 -12.14 -2.33 11.40
CA ARG A 29 -12.20 -0.89 11.71
C ARG A 29 -11.43 -0.55 12.96
N ASP A 30 -11.55 -1.36 14.00
CA ASP A 30 -10.84 -1.12 15.25
C ASP A 30 -9.34 -1.37 15.10
N PHE A 31 -8.95 -2.41 14.37
CA PHE A 31 -7.56 -2.62 13.96
C PHE A 31 -7.02 -1.43 13.17
N SER A 32 -7.75 -0.95 12.17
CA SER A 32 -7.34 0.18 11.34
C SER A 32 -7.13 1.45 12.17
N LYS A 33 -8.05 1.77 13.09
CA LYS A 33 -7.89 2.90 14.03
C LYS A 33 -6.64 2.73 14.90
N ALA A 34 -6.46 1.55 15.49
CA ALA A 34 -5.32 1.28 16.37
C ALA A 34 -3.98 1.39 15.64
N VAL A 35 -3.88 0.87 14.41
CA VAL A 35 -2.65 0.94 13.61
C VAL A 35 -2.27 2.38 13.30
N PHE A 36 -3.22 3.25 12.98
CA PHE A 36 -2.96 4.65 12.61
C PHE A 36 -2.95 5.64 13.79
N ALA A 37 -3.30 5.21 15.01
CA ALA A 37 -3.15 6.05 16.21
C ALA A 37 -1.67 6.39 16.47
N GLU A 38 -1.36 7.53 17.08
CA GLU A 38 0.02 7.87 17.42
C GLU A 38 0.65 6.88 18.42
N GLY A 39 1.95 6.70 18.28
CA GLY A 39 2.76 5.88 19.18
C GLY A 39 4.24 6.19 18.98
N ALA A 40 5.09 5.17 18.89
CA ALA A 40 6.51 5.37 18.58
C ALA A 40 6.75 6.03 17.20
N LEU A 41 5.78 5.93 16.29
CA LEU A 41 5.72 6.69 15.04
C LEU A 41 4.53 7.64 15.08
N ASP A 42 4.73 8.88 14.64
CA ASP A 42 3.65 9.86 14.48
C ASP A 42 2.68 9.42 13.36
N THR A 43 1.46 9.99 13.36
CA THR A 43 0.42 9.62 12.37
C THR A 43 0.90 9.89 10.95
N ARG A 44 1.61 11.01 10.72
CA ARG A 44 2.16 11.40 9.42
C ARG A 44 3.11 10.34 8.86
N THR A 45 4.03 9.84 9.67
CA THR A 45 5.02 8.81 9.29
C THR A 45 4.30 7.52 8.91
N LYS A 46 3.29 7.12 9.69
CA LYS A 46 2.45 5.96 9.37
C LYS A 46 1.70 6.13 8.04
N GLN A 47 1.21 7.34 7.75
CA GLN A 47 0.57 7.62 6.45
C GLN A 47 1.58 7.60 5.29
N LEU A 48 2.81 8.09 5.47
CA LEU A 48 3.86 7.99 4.44
C LEU A 48 4.24 6.53 4.14
N ILE A 49 4.34 5.69 5.17
CA ILE A 49 4.51 4.24 5.00
C ILE A 49 3.32 3.65 4.22
N ALA A 50 2.09 4.03 4.58
CA ALA A 50 0.89 3.57 3.90
C ALA A 50 0.84 4.02 2.42
N VAL A 51 1.32 5.23 2.10
CA VAL A 51 1.48 5.70 0.71
C VAL A 51 2.44 4.80 -0.06
N ALA A 52 3.60 4.46 0.51
CA ALA A 52 4.56 3.56 -0.13
C ALA A 52 3.93 2.17 -0.38
N VAL A 53 3.29 1.59 0.63
CA VAL A 53 2.61 0.28 0.52
C VAL A 53 1.46 0.31 -0.49
N ALA A 54 0.70 1.42 -0.56
CA ALA A 54 -0.37 1.58 -1.53
C ALA A 54 0.14 1.53 -3.00
N HIS A 55 1.35 2.03 -3.25
CA HIS A 55 1.99 1.96 -4.57
C HIS A 55 2.55 0.56 -4.86
N VAL A 56 3.10 -0.13 -3.87
CA VAL A 56 3.54 -1.54 -4.01
C VAL A 56 2.34 -2.45 -4.32
N THR A 57 1.21 -2.25 -3.64
CA THR A 57 -0.03 -3.03 -3.84
C THR A 57 -0.87 -2.55 -5.02
N GLN A 58 -0.51 -1.42 -5.64
CA GLN A 58 -1.18 -0.81 -6.79
C GLN A 58 -2.68 -0.57 -6.58
N CYS A 59 -3.09 -0.30 -5.33
CA CYS A 59 -4.49 -0.10 -4.96
C CYS A 59 -4.90 1.37 -5.17
N PRO A 60 -5.73 1.71 -6.18
CA PRO A 60 -6.06 3.11 -6.49
C PRO A 60 -6.80 3.82 -5.34
N TRP A 61 -7.71 3.12 -4.66
CA TRP A 61 -8.41 3.67 -3.49
C TRP A 61 -7.48 3.91 -2.30
N CYS A 62 -6.49 3.04 -2.11
CA CYS A 62 -5.50 3.16 -1.04
C CYS A 62 -4.56 4.33 -1.32
N ILE A 63 -4.12 4.50 -2.58
CA ILE A 63 -3.32 5.64 -3.02
C ILE A 63 -4.07 6.94 -2.73
N GLU A 64 -5.33 7.05 -3.18
CA GLU A 64 -6.14 8.25 -2.94
C GLU A 64 -6.35 8.51 -1.44
N GLY A 65 -6.71 7.48 -0.68
CA GLY A 65 -7.02 7.57 0.74
C GLY A 65 -5.82 8.01 1.58
N HIS A 66 -4.67 7.35 1.40
CA HIS A 66 -3.46 7.60 2.20
C HIS A 66 -2.71 8.86 1.78
N VAL A 67 -2.72 9.25 0.49
CA VAL A 67 -2.19 10.57 0.08
C VAL A 67 -3.01 11.70 0.72
N LYS A 68 -4.35 11.61 0.69
CA LYS A 68 -5.21 12.60 1.36
C LYS A 68 -4.99 12.62 2.87
N ALA A 69 -4.82 11.46 3.50
CA ALA A 69 -4.54 11.37 4.93
C ALA A 69 -3.16 11.96 5.29
N ALA A 70 -2.10 11.60 4.57
CA ALA A 70 -0.76 12.16 4.77
C ALA A 70 -0.76 13.69 4.69
N LYS A 71 -1.45 14.27 3.69
CA LYS A 71 -1.58 15.73 3.56
C LYS A 71 -2.34 16.36 4.74
N ARG A 72 -3.39 15.71 5.26
CA ARG A 72 -4.11 16.18 6.45
C ARG A 72 -3.21 16.20 7.69
N GLU A 73 -2.30 15.25 7.80
CA GLU A 73 -1.29 15.17 8.86
C GLU A 73 -0.05 16.05 8.59
N GLY A 74 -0.11 16.96 7.60
CA GLY A 74 0.95 17.93 7.33
C GLY A 74 2.17 17.37 6.58
N ALA A 75 2.05 16.22 5.91
CA ALA A 75 3.11 15.77 4.99
C ALA A 75 3.23 16.72 3.79
N SER A 76 4.46 17.09 3.43
CA SER A 76 4.73 17.87 2.23
C SER A 76 4.61 17.04 0.95
N SER A 77 4.49 17.70 -0.20
CA SER A 77 4.47 17.02 -1.51
C SER A 77 5.77 16.25 -1.76
N GLU A 78 6.90 16.80 -1.30
CA GLU A 78 8.23 16.21 -1.39
C GLU A 78 8.30 14.92 -0.56
N GLN A 79 7.83 14.94 0.69
CA GLN A 79 7.79 13.74 1.55
C GLN A 79 6.94 12.61 0.94
N ILE A 80 5.79 12.96 0.36
CA ILE A 80 4.93 11.99 -0.33
C ILE A 80 5.65 11.41 -1.55
N MET A 81 6.32 12.25 -2.34
CA MET A 81 7.06 11.82 -3.52
C MET A 81 8.26 10.94 -3.17
N GLU A 82 9.00 11.27 -2.11
CA GLU A 82 10.09 10.43 -1.59
C GLU A 82 9.58 9.04 -1.19
N ALA A 83 8.45 8.95 -0.48
CA ALA A 83 7.85 7.66 -0.13
C ALA A 83 7.47 6.81 -1.36
N ILE A 84 7.03 7.46 -2.45
CA ILE A 84 6.71 6.80 -3.73
C ILE A 84 7.99 6.27 -4.40
N TRP A 85 9.07 7.05 -4.41
CA TRP A 85 10.35 6.59 -4.96
C TRP A 85 10.97 5.45 -4.15
N VAL A 86 10.84 5.46 -2.82
CA VAL A 86 11.19 4.31 -1.98
C VAL A 86 10.40 3.07 -2.40
N ALA A 87 9.09 3.18 -2.63
CA ALA A 87 8.28 2.06 -3.12
C ALA A 87 8.69 1.58 -4.52
N ALA A 88 9.09 2.49 -5.41
CA ALA A 88 9.57 2.17 -6.75
C ALA A 88 10.90 1.40 -6.70
N GLU A 89 11.86 1.86 -5.89
CA GLU A 89 13.14 1.19 -5.67
C GLU A 89 12.93 -0.20 -5.08
N MET A 90 12.10 -0.37 -4.05
CA MET A 90 11.79 -1.68 -3.47
C MET A 90 11.23 -2.68 -4.48
N ARG A 91 10.41 -2.23 -5.43
CA ARG A 91 9.93 -3.11 -6.52
C ARG A 91 11.02 -3.47 -7.52
N ALA A 92 11.87 -2.52 -7.91
CA ALA A 92 12.97 -2.76 -8.83
C ALA A 92 14.06 -3.63 -8.19
N GLY A 93 14.43 -3.32 -6.96
CA GLY A 93 15.38 -4.06 -6.13
C GLY A 93 14.95 -5.50 -5.89
N ALA A 94 13.65 -5.77 -5.70
CA ALA A 94 13.14 -7.14 -5.62
C ALA A 94 13.46 -7.95 -6.88
N ALA A 95 13.18 -7.40 -8.07
CA ALA A 95 13.51 -8.07 -9.33
C ALA A 95 15.03 -8.29 -9.48
N PHE A 96 15.83 -7.27 -9.15
CA PHE A 96 17.28 -7.36 -9.19
C PHE A 96 17.82 -8.43 -8.22
N ALA A 97 17.37 -8.45 -6.96
CA ALA A 97 17.80 -9.43 -5.96
C ALA A 97 17.41 -10.86 -6.34
N HIS A 98 16.20 -11.05 -6.90
CA HIS A 98 15.76 -12.37 -7.35
C HIS A 98 16.50 -12.89 -8.59
N SER A 99 17.25 -12.04 -9.30
CA SER A 99 18.09 -12.47 -10.43
C SER A 99 19.14 -13.52 -10.04
N VAL A 100 19.53 -13.59 -8.76
CA VAL A 100 20.43 -14.64 -8.24
C VAL A 100 19.91 -16.04 -8.58
N LYS A 101 18.58 -16.24 -8.57
CA LYS A 101 18.03 -17.55 -8.96
C LYS A 101 18.23 -17.87 -10.43
N ALA A 102 18.17 -16.85 -11.30
CA ALA A 102 18.46 -17.03 -12.71
C ALA A 102 19.96 -17.31 -12.93
N LEU A 103 20.84 -16.63 -12.20
CA LEU A 103 22.29 -16.86 -12.28
C LEU A 103 22.68 -18.30 -11.89
N GLU A 104 22.11 -18.84 -10.82
CA GLU A 104 22.32 -20.25 -10.41
C GLU A 104 21.97 -21.23 -11.55
N LEU A 105 20.83 -21.03 -12.22
CA LEU A 105 20.40 -21.90 -13.33
C LEU A 105 21.27 -21.76 -14.59
N LEU A 106 21.87 -20.58 -14.81
CA LEU A 106 22.78 -20.34 -15.93
C LEU A 106 24.17 -20.97 -15.72
N GLU A 107 24.59 -21.17 -14.46
CA GLU A 107 25.85 -21.84 -14.12
C GLU A 107 25.79 -23.35 -14.38
N ASP A 108 24.63 -23.98 -14.15
CA ASP A 108 24.41 -25.41 -14.41
C ASP A 108 24.55 -25.75 -15.91
N ASP A 109 24.17 -24.84 -16.82
CA ASP A 109 24.30 -25.02 -18.28
C ASP A 109 25.76 -24.96 -18.78
N ALA A 110 26.70 -24.41 -17.99
CA ALA A 110 28.10 -24.26 -18.38
C ALA A 110 28.99 -25.46 -18.00
N THR A 111 28.44 -26.46 -17.28
CA THR A 111 29.19 -27.64 -16.80
C THR A 111 28.69 -28.98 -17.36
N GLY A 112 27.77 -28.95 -18.35
CA GLY A 112 27.26 -30.12 -19.08
C GLY A 112 27.86 -30.31 -20.48
#